data_AF-A0A813DRK1-F1
#
_entry.id   AF-A0A813DRK1-F1
#
_cell.length_a   1.000
_cell.length_b   1.000
_cell.length_c   1.000
_cell.angle_alpha   90.00
_cell.angle_beta   90.00
_cell.angle_gamma   90.00
#
_symmetry.space_group_name_H-M   'P 1'
#
loop_
_entity.id
_entity.type
_entity.pdbx_description
1 polymer ?
#
loop_
_entity_poly.entity_id
_entity_poly.type
_entity_poly.pdbx_seq_one_letter_code
_entity_poly.pdbx_strand_id
1 'polypeptide(L)'
;VAWLQLVLLQLAQLLHDSDGGPIRVVDIDPTNTGTCPGPFSLATGIGGEQLCVRSAFPSSSLAATGTAAAFVSAGNSKGLRRYVRITGSVKAYQKGSMDAFAVDFRDSSSLESSDYVDGMSITVGHPRTHVFTLAVGASYDTNLGTSGMCPCGAGTQSLACGGSAAPSFLSASGSVVCDSGNYGTISSAWEPREMQASFDVILAAETNDDVEVRLLADTQAANEDIGILRLIIDIHELE
;
A
#
# COMPACT_ATOMS: atom_id res chain seq x y z
N VAL A 1 -42.98 35.23 3.33
CA VAL A 1 -41.62 35.33 3.90
C VAL A 1 -41.15 33.99 4.50
N ALA A 2 -41.96 33.30 5.32
CA ALA A 2 -41.60 31.98 5.86
C ALA A 2 -41.44 30.84 4.81
N TRP A 3 -42.18 30.88 3.70
CA TRP A 3 -42.05 29.89 2.62
C TRP A 3 -40.74 29.99 1.84
N LEU A 4 -40.14 31.19 1.77
CA LEU A 4 -38.86 31.39 1.09
C LEU A 4 -37.69 30.83 1.91
N GLN A 5 -37.77 30.89 3.25
CA GLN A 5 -36.79 30.31 4.15
C GLN A 5 -36.80 28.76 4.15
N LEU A 6 -37.97 28.13 3.97
CA LEU A 6 -38.06 26.67 3.92
C LEU A 6 -37.47 26.08 2.63
N VAL A 7 -37.68 26.76 1.50
CA VAL A 7 -37.08 26.38 0.20
C VAL A 7 -35.57 26.63 0.19
N LEU A 8 -35.09 27.70 0.80
CA LEU A 8 -33.66 27.94 0.99
C LEU A 8 -32.99 26.93 1.93
N LEU A 9 -33.69 26.42 2.95
CA LEU A 9 -33.15 25.38 3.83
C LEU A 9 -33.09 24.00 3.14
N GLN A 10 -34.08 23.65 2.31
CA GLN A 10 -34.06 22.41 1.52
C GLN A 10 -33.07 22.48 0.35
N LEU A 11 -32.87 23.65 -0.27
CA LEU A 11 -31.77 23.83 -1.24
C LEU A 11 -30.39 23.89 -0.56
N ALA A 12 -30.27 24.40 0.67
CA ALA A 12 -29.01 24.37 1.42
C ALA A 12 -28.62 22.96 1.87
N GLN A 13 -29.59 22.08 2.13
CA GLN A 13 -29.34 20.65 2.39
C GLN A 13 -29.00 19.86 1.12
N LEU A 14 -29.35 20.37 -0.07
CA LEU A 14 -28.89 19.87 -1.38
C LEU A 14 -27.56 20.50 -1.83
N LEU A 15 -27.10 21.56 -1.16
CA LEU A 15 -25.82 22.25 -1.38
C LEU A 15 -24.78 21.95 -0.29
N HIS A 16 -25.10 21.08 0.67
CA HIS A 16 -24.10 20.42 1.52
C HIS A 16 -23.63 19.13 0.84
N ASP A 17 -23.17 19.25 -0.41
CA ASP A 17 -22.01 18.46 -0.80
C ASP A 17 -20.85 19.11 -0.03
N SER A 18 -20.61 18.65 1.19
CA SER A 18 -19.52 19.14 2.03
C SER A 18 -18.19 18.83 1.33
N ASP A 19 -17.70 19.84 0.61
CA ASP A 19 -16.31 20.22 0.38
C ASP A 19 -15.32 19.07 0.23
N GLY A 20 -15.16 18.57 -1.00
CA GLY A 20 -13.93 18.04 -1.64
C GLY A 20 -12.82 17.36 -0.81
N GLY A 21 -13.12 16.83 0.37
CA GLY A 21 -12.15 16.29 1.31
C GLY A 21 -11.69 14.90 0.91
N PRO A 22 -10.58 14.42 1.48
CA PRO A 22 -10.12 13.06 1.26
C PRO A 22 -11.19 12.04 1.65
N ILE A 23 -11.42 11.07 0.77
CA ILE A 23 -12.33 9.94 1.01
C ILE A 23 -11.48 8.73 1.35
N ARG A 24 -11.69 8.20 2.57
CA ARG A 24 -11.05 6.98 3.06
C ARG A 24 -11.54 5.77 2.27
N VAL A 25 -10.63 5.11 1.55
CA VAL A 25 -10.94 3.89 0.80
C VAL A 25 -10.29 2.63 1.39
N VAL A 26 -9.21 2.79 2.15
CA VAL A 26 -8.56 1.69 2.89
C VAL A 26 -8.26 2.15 4.32
N ASP A 27 -8.67 1.36 5.30
CA ASP A 27 -8.24 1.46 6.69
C ASP A 27 -7.98 0.05 7.24
N ILE A 28 -6.70 -0.33 7.28
CA ILE A 28 -6.23 -1.60 7.85
C ILE A 28 -5.65 -1.29 9.23
N ASP A 29 -6.20 -1.90 10.26
CA ASP A 29 -5.69 -1.88 11.63
C ASP A 29 -6.10 -3.17 12.37
N PRO A 30 -5.41 -4.29 12.09
CA PRO A 30 -5.72 -5.59 12.69
C PRO A 30 -5.60 -5.60 14.22
N THR A 31 -4.83 -4.69 14.82
CA THR A 31 -4.72 -4.60 16.28
C THR A 31 -6.02 -4.08 16.89
N ASN A 32 -6.66 -3.11 16.24
CA ASN A 32 -7.95 -2.58 16.68
C ASN A 32 -9.16 -3.39 16.18
N THR A 33 -9.10 -3.94 14.96
CA THR A 33 -10.24 -4.67 14.36
C THR A 33 -10.26 -6.16 14.67
N GLY A 34 -9.11 -6.75 15.04
CA GLY A 34 -8.95 -8.20 15.18
C GLY A 34 -9.20 -8.98 13.88
N THR A 35 -9.16 -8.34 12.70
CA THR A 35 -9.41 -8.97 11.39
C THR A 35 -8.60 -8.29 10.28
N CYS A 36 -8.38 -9.00 9.18
CA CYS A 36 -7.72 -8.49 7.98
C CYS A 36 -8.66 -8.50 6.78
N PRO A 37 -8.58 -7.50 5.88
CA PRO A 37 -9.45 -7.43 4.72
C PRO A 37 -9.05 -8.41 3.61
N GLY A 38 -10.03 -8.80 2.79
CA GLY A 38 -9.80 -9.61 1.60
C GLY A 38 -9.12 -10.95 1.91
N PRO A 39 -8.13 -11.38 1.12
CA PRO A 39 -7.39 -12.62 1.35
C PRO A 39 -6.24 -12.44 2.34
N PHE A 40 -6.12 -11.32 3.06
CA PHE A 40 -5.05 -11.19 4.05
C PHE A 40 -5.35 -12.04 5.29
N SER A 41 -4.30 -12.59 5.88
CA SER A 41 -4.38 -13.39 7.11
C SER A 41 -3.84 -12.61 8.30
N LEU A 42 -4.32 -12.94 9.50
CA LEU A 42 -3.76 -12.42 10.74
C LEU A 42 -2.48 -13.17 11.10
N ALA A 43 -1.45 -12.42 11.48
CA ALA A 43 -0.27 -12.93 12.16
C ALA A 43 -0.01 -12.12 13.43
N THR A 44 0.71 -12.70 14.38
CA THR A 44 1.19 -11.99 15.58
C THR A 44 2.65 -11.61 15.37
N GLY A 45 2.94 -10.32 15.48
CA GLY A 45 4.27 -9.76 15.41
C GLY A 45 5.09 -9.98 16.68
N ILE A 46 6.31 -9.45 16.72
CA ILE A 46 7.27 -9.71 17.82
C ILE A 46 6.84 -9.07 19.14
N GLY A 47 6.14 -7.94 19.11
CA GLY A 47 5.62 -7.25 20.30
C GLY A 47 4.21 -7.70 20.71
N GLY A 48 3.63 -8.69 20.04
CA GLY A 48 2.25 -9.15 20.25
C GLY A 48 1.20 -8.39 19.45
N GLU A 49 1.60 -7.40 18.66
CA GLU A 49 0.74 -6.72 17.69
C GLU A 49 0.13 -7.70 16.68
N GLN A 50 -1.10 -7.41 16.26
CA GLN A 50 -1.71 -8.13 15.14
C GLN A 50 -1.27 -7.46 13.85
N LEU A 51 -0.96 -8.27 12.84
CA LEU A 51 -0.48 -7.85 11.52
C LEU A 51 -1.33 -8.49 10.44
N CYS A 52 -1.57 -7.76 9.34
CA CYS A 52 -2.14 -8.33 8.13
C CYS A 52 -1.03 -8.76 7.18
N VAL A 53 -1.01 -10.04 6.87
CA VAL A 53 -0.01 -10.69 6.03
C VAL A 53 -0.67 -11.35 4.82
N ARG A 54 0.14 -11.88 3.90
CA ARG A 54 -0.37 -12.70 2.80
C ARG A 54 -1.09 -13.94 3.37
N SER A 55 -2.23 -14.32 2.80
CA SER A 55 -2.71 -15.70 3.00
C SER A 55 -1.74 -16.64 2.32
N ALA A 56 -1.40 -17.73 3.00
CA ALA A 56 -0.34 -18.64 2.58
C ALA A 56 -0.52 -19.10 1.12
N PHE A 57 0.38 -18.63 0.24
CA PHE A 57 0.51 -18.95 -1.19
C PHE A 57 -0.76 -18.71 -2.04
N PRO A 58 -0.69 -18.01 -3.19
CA PRO A 58 0.48 -17.74 -4.02
C PRO A 58 1.36 -16.59 -3.53
N SER A 59 2.46 -16.36 -4.25
CA SER A 59 3.48 -15.31 -4.06
C SER A 59 2.91 -13.89 -3.82
N SER A 60 1.62 -13.67 -4.06
CA SER A 60 0.92 -12.47 -3.64
C SER A 60 -0.48 -12.71 -3.07
N SER A 61 -0.91 -11.80 -2.21
CA SER A 61 -2.31 -11.61 -1.81
C SER A 61 -2.78 -10.24 -2.27
N LEU A 62 -4.04 -10.14 -2.71
CA LEU A 62 -4.63 -8.93 -3.27
C LEU A 62 -5.91 -8.57 -2.52
N ALA A 63 -5.95 -7.39 -1.92
CA ALA A 63 -7.17 -6.78 -1.42
C ALA A 63 -7.52 -5.59 -2.32
N ALA A 64 -8.68 -5.64 -2.99
CA ALA A 64 -9.23 -4.52 -3.74
C ALA A 64 -10.33 -3.84 -2.91
N THR A 65 -10.49 -2.53 -3.07
CA THR A 65 -11.56 -1.77 -2.40
C THR A 65 -12.55 -1.24 -3.41
N GLY A 66 -13.84 -1.34 -3.09
CA GLY A 66 -14.90 -0.76 -3.90
C GLY A 66 -14.95 0.76 -3.70
N THR A 67 -14.23 1.52 -4.54
CA THR A 67 -14.16 2.99 -4.41
C THR A 67 -15.54 3.62 -4.54
N ALA A 68 -16.39 3.07 -5.42
CA ALA A 68 -17.79 3.46 -5.54
C ALA A 68 -18.57 3.35 -4.22
N ALA A 69 -18.37 2.28 -3.45
CA ALA A 69 -19.03 2.10 -2.16
C ALA A 69 -18.52 3.09 -1.10
N ALA A 70 -17.24 3.44 -1.15
CA ALA A 70 -16.65 4.48 -0.30
C ALA A 70 -17.26 5.86 -0.61
N PHE A 71 -17.41 6.21 -1.90
CA PHE A 71 -18.08 7.45 -2.32
C PHE A 71 -19.54 7.51 -1.81
N VAL A 72 -20.31 6.43 -1.99
CA VAL A 72 -21.71 6.38 -1.48
C VAL A 72 -21.77 6.59 0.03
N SER A 73 -20.86 5.95 0.78
CA SER A 73 -20.78 6.08 2.24
C SER A 73 -20.38 7.49 2.67
N ALA A 74 -19.57 8.20 1.86
CA ALA A 74 -19.20 9.58 2.06
C ALA A 74 -20.29 10.60 1.68
N GLY A 75 -21.50 10.14 1.29
CA GLY A 75 -22.64 11.01 0.94
C GLY A 75 -22.80 11.30 -0.54
N ASN A 76 -21.95 10.74 -1.42
CA ASN A 76 -22.11 10.84 -2.86
C ASN A 76 -23.19 9.87 -3.36
N SER A 77 -24.44 10.27 -3.16
CA SER A 77 -25.63 9.52 -3.55
C SER A 77 -25.84 9.40 -5.06
N LYS A 78 -25.09 10.14 -5.89
CA LYS A 78 -25.22 10.10 -7.35
C LYS A 78 -24.31 9.08 -8.04
N GLY A 79 -23.28 8.59 -7.34
CA GLY A 79 -22.33 7.61 -7.89
C GLY A 79 -21.44 8.22 -8.98
N LEU A 80 -20.14 7.98 -8.85
CA LEU A 80 -19.06 8.37 -9.76
C LEU A 80 -18.59 9.82 -9.61
N ARG A 81 -18.02 10.14 -8.46
CA ARG A 81 -16.97 11.15 -8.44
C ARG A 81 -15.67 10.46 -8.87
N ARG A 82 -14.94 11.12 -9.76
CA ARG A 82 -13.63 10.65 -10.24
C ARG A 82 -12.57 11.27 -9.35
N TYR A 83 -11.53 10.50 -9.05
CA TYR A 83 -10.40 10.96 -8.26
C TYR A 83 -9.16 11.02 -9.12
N VAL A 84 -8.23 11.90 -8.75
CA VAL A 84 -6.94 12.05 -9.46
C VAL A 84 -5.77 11.99 -8.51
N ARG A 85 -5.98 12.13 -7.21
CA ARG A 85 -4.90 12.12 -6.23
C ARG A 85 -5.17 11.08 -5.16
N ILE A 86 -4.12 10.36 -4.79
CA ILE A 86 -4.16 9.31 -3.78
C ILE A 86 -3.09 9.64 -2.75
N THR A 87 -3.48 9.70 -1.49
CA THR A 87 -2.56 9.88 -0.36
C THR A 87 -2.68 8.73 0.60
N GLY A 88 -1.61 8.40 1.31
CA GLY A 88 -1.69 7.36 2.30
C GLY A 88 -0.44 7.22 3.15
N SER A 89 -0.54 6.32 4.10
CA SER A 89 0.56 5.94 4.98
C SER A 89 0.48 4.47 5.37
N VAL A 90 1.63 3.85 5.55
CA VAL A 90 1.78 2.46 5.94
C VAL A 90 2.75 2.35 7.10
N LYS A 91 2.40 1.46 8.04
CA LYS A 91 3.29 0.92 9.06
C LYS A 91 3.35 -0.59 8.87
N ALA A 92 4.56 -1.14 8.83
CA ALA A 92 4.75 -2.56 8.56
C ALA A 92 5.96 -3.13 9.29
N TYR A 93 6.00 -4.45 9.40
CA TYR A 93 7.16 -5.22 9.84
C TYR A 93 7.57 -6.19 8.76
N GLN A 94 8.86 -6.51 8.73
CA GLN A 94 9.40 -7.52 7.84
C GLN A 94 9.68 -8.82 8.59
N LYS A 95 9.72 -9.92 7.86
CA LYS A 95 10.08 -11.24 8.36
C LYS A 95 10.93 -11.95 7.32
N GLY A 96 12.01 -12.55 7.78
CA GLY A 96 12.80 -13.43 6.94
C GLY A 96 13.67 -12.70 5.93
N SER A 97 13.84 -13.29 4.74
CA SER A 97 14.84 -12.88 3.75
C SER A 97 14.35 -11.89 2.70
N MET A 98 13.38 -11.02 3.05
CA MET A 98 12.80 -10.01 2.13
C MET A 98 13.88 -9.32 1.32
N ASP A 99 13.86 -9.33 0.00
CA ASP A 99 15.05 -8.93 -0.79
C ASP A 99 14.77 -7.86 -1.86
N ALA A 100 13.75 -7.05 -1.60
CA ALA A 100 13.29 -5.92 -2.41
C ALA A 100 13.04 -6.27 -3.89
N PHE A 101 14.05 -6.09 -4.75
CA PHE A 101 13.96 -6.26 -6.21
C PHE A 101 15.02 -7.22 -6.79
N ALA A 102 15.64 -8.09 -5.97
CA ALA A 102 16.54 -9.14 -6.46
C ALA A 102 15.95 -9.90 -7.68
N VAL A 103 16.72 -10.06 -8.75
CA VAL A 103 16.17 -10.43 -10.07
C VAL A 103 16.18 -11.93 -10.37
N ASP A 104 16.83 -12.72 -9.51
CA ASP A 104 17.15 -14.12 -9.84
C ASP A 104 15.93 -15.06 -9.78
N PHE A 105 14.86 -14.65 -9.07
CA PHE A 105 13.72 -15.54 -8.77
C PHE A 105 12.33 -14.93 -8.99
N ARG A 106 12.22 -13.69 -9.50
CA ARG A 106 10.92 -13.01 -9.71
C ARG A 106 10.61 -12.65 -11.14
N ASP A 107 9.31 -12.62 -11.46
CA ASP A 107 8.83 -12.01 -12.69
C ASP A 107 8.74 -10.49 -12.53
N SER A 108 9.72 -9.80 -13.12
CA SER A 108 9.80 -8.33 -13.18
C SER A 108 9.39 -7.77 -14.54
N SER A 109 8.50 -8.46 -15.27
CA SER A 109 8.06 -8.03 -16.60
C SER A 109 6.95 -6.98 -16.56
N SER A 110 6.08 -6.98 -15.54
CA SER A 110 4.93 -6.06 -15.49
C SER A 110 4.28 -5.93 -14.11
N LEU A 111 3.32 -5.01 -13.98
CA LEU A 111 2.44 -4.89 -12.81
C LEU A 111 1.49 -6.09 -12.65
N GLU A 112 1.33 -6.93 -13.67
CA GLU A 112 0.50 -8.13 -13.62
C GLU A 112 1.23 -9.32 -13.00
N SER A 113 2.56 -9.24 -12.89
CA SER A 113 3.40 -10.27 -12.29
C SER A 113 3.09 -10.43 -10.80
N SER A 114 3.15 -11.65 -10.28
CA SER A 114 2.71 -11.99 -8.92
C SER A 114 3.74 -11.70 -7.82
N ASP A 115 4.98 -11.36 -8.18
CA ASP A 115 6.13 -11.32 -7.27
C ASP A 115 7.24 -10.33 -7.68
N TYR A 116 6.90 -9.28 -8.45
CA TYR A 116 7.91 -8.31 -8.92
C TYR A 116 8.61 -7.49 -7.82
N VAL A 117 8.16 -7.61 -6.57
CA VAL A 117 8.72 -6.96 -5.39
C VAL A 117 8.45 -7.80 -4.16
N ASP A 118 9.40 -7.80 -3.24
CA ASP A 118 9.19 -8.21 -1.86
C ASP A 118 8.69 -7.01 -1.06
N GLY A 119 7.40 -6.99 -0.71
CA GLY A 119 6.78 -5.90 0.02
C GLY A 119 5.32 -5.64 -0.34
N MET A 120 4.93 -4.37 -0.37
CA MET A 120 3.57 -3.92 -0.65
C MET A 120 3.52 -3.04 -1.90
N SER A 121 2.55 -3.29 -2.77
CA SER A 121 2.28 -2.47 -3.95
C SER A 121 0.83 -2.01 -3.99
N ILE A 122 0.62 -0.77 -4.43
CA ILE A 122 -0.67 -0.11 -4.59
C ILE A 122 -0.84 0.25 -6.06
N THR A 123 -1.95 -0.18 -6.64
CA THR A 123 -2.31 0.07 -8.03
C THR A 123 -3.77 0.51 -8.17
N VAL A 124 -4.12 1.07 -9.32
CA VAL A 124 -5.50 1.37 -9.68
C VAL A 124 -5.86 0.77 -11.03
N GLY A 125 -7.10 0.31 -11.16
CA GLY A 125 -7.68 -0.15 -12.43
C GLY A 125 -7.14 -1.48 -12.97
N HIS A 126 -7.68 -1.88 -14.12
CA HIS A 126 -7.25 -3.03 -14.91
C HIS A 126 -7.33 -2.69 -16.41
N PRO A 127 -6.20 -2.57 -17.15
CA PRO A 127 -4.82 -2.81 -16.73
C PRO A 127 -4.35 -1.91 -15.58
N ARG A 128 -3.50 -2.45 -14.69
CA ARG A 128 -3.03 -1.72 -13.51
C ARG A 128 -2.20 -0.50 -13.87
N THR A 129 -2.46 0.59 -13.17
CA THR A 129 -1.56 1.75 -13.09
C THR A 129 -0.89 1.75 -11.72
N HIS A 130 0.43 1.94 -11.70
CA HIS A 130 1.20 2.00 -10.46
C HIS A 130 0.96 3.30 -9.70
N VAL A 131 0.78 3.19 -8.38
CA VAL A 131 0.62 4.32 -7.45
C VAL A 131 1.83 4.38 -6.51
N PHE A 132 2.03 3.33 -5.72
CA PHE A 132 3.04 3.31 -4.67
C PHE A 132 3.56 1.90 -4.44
N THR A 133 4.84 1.78 -4.12
CA THR A 133 5.43 0.53 -3.62
C THR A 133 6.29 0.81 -2.40
N LEU A 134 6.04 0.06 -1.33
CA LEU A 134 6.99 -0.14 -0.23
C LEU A 134 7.72 -1.47 -0.50
N ALA A 135 8.93 -1.38 -1.01
CA ALA A 135 9.84 -2.52 -1.13
C ALA A 135 10.53 -2.76 0.21
N VAL A 136 10.83 -4.02 0.50
CA VAL A 136 11.44 -4.43 1.75
C VAL A 136 12.73 -5.16 1.47
N GLY A 137 13.85 -4.56 1.90
CA GLY A 137 15.17 -5.18 1.79
C GLY A 137 15.53 -6.07 2.98
N ALA A 138 16.54 -6.91 2.82
CA ALA A 138 16.80 -7.99 3.77
C ALA A 138 17.39 -7.47 5.07
N SER A 139 18.30 -6.51 4.93
CA SER A 139 19.00 -5.87 6.04
C SER A 139 19.61 -4.54 5.58
N TYR A 140 20.00 -3.72 6.54
CA TYR A 140 20.89 -2.58 6.36
C TYR A 140 22.37 -2.94 6.57
N ASP A 141 22.66 -4.15 7.04
CA ASP A 141 24.02 -4.62 7.27
C ASP A 141 24.73 -4.96 5.95
N THR A 142 25.59 -4.06 5.49
CA THR A 142 26.38 -4.25 4.26
C THR A 142 27.37 -5.41 4.35
N ASN A 143 27.69 -5.91 5.56
CA ASN A 143 28.58 -7.06 5.71
C ASN A 143 27.94 -8.36 5.21
N LEU A 144 26.62 -8.39 5.06
CA LEU A 144 25.87 -9.52 4.47
C LEU A 144 25.90 -9.48 2.92
N GLY A 145 26.57 -8.48 2.33
CA GLY A 145 26.50 -8.18 0.91
C GLY A 145 25.36 -7.23 0.57
N THR A 146 25.33 -6.77 -0.67
CA THR A 146 24.29 -5.84 -1.15
C THR A 146 23.13 -6.52 -1.87
N SER A 147 23.26 -7.82 -2.13
CA SER A 147 22.19 -8.64 -2.73
C SER A 147 21.00 -8.67 -1.79
N GLY A 148 19.83 -8.22 -2.26
CA GLY A 148 18.61 -8.11 -1.46
C GLY A 148 18.52 -6.88 -0.56
N MET A 149 19.49 -5.97 -0.57
CA MET A 149 19.34 -4.68 0.10
C MET A 149 18.38 -3.77 -0.68
N CYS A 150 17.92 -2.71 -0.04
CA CYS A 150 17.25 -1.64 -0.75
C CYS A 150 18.17 -0.99 -1.81
N PRO A 151 17.65 -0.63 -3.00
CA PRO A 151 18.41 0.15 -3.97
C PRO A 151 18.59 1.59 -3.49
N CYS A 152 19.72 2.19 -3.86
CA CYS A 152 20.07 3.55 -3.45
C CYS A 152 19.11 4.64 -3.97
N GLY A 153 18.40 4.36 -5.08
CA GLY A 153 17.46 5.30 -5.69
C GLY A 153 16.03 5.26 -5.11
N ALA A 154 15.71 4.31 -4.23
CA ALA A 154 14.33 4.07 -3.77
C ALA A 154 14.08 4.68 -2.38
N GLY A 155 14.11 6.01 -2.26
CA GLY A 155 13.68 6.73 -1.05
C GLY A 155 14.20 6.17 0.29
N THR A 156 15.35 5.50 0.27
CA THR A 156 15.77 4.59 1.35
C THR A 156 16.05 5.38 2.62
N GLN A 157 15.57 4.87 3.76
CA GLN A 157 15.84 5.46 5.07
C GLN A 157 17.27 5.14 5.60
N SER A 158 18.06 4.37 4.85
CA SER A 158 19.39 3.94 5.26
C SER A 158 20.51 4.63 4.47
N LEU A 159 21.61 4.94 5.18
CA LEU A 159 22.88 5.39 4.58
C LEU A 159 23.57 4.29 3.76
N ALA A 160 23.18 3.03 3.99
CA ALA A 160 23.63 1.86 3.26
C ALA A 160 22.54 1.34 2.31
N CYS A 161 22.92 1.16 1.05
CA CYS A 161 22.07 0.72 -0.04
C CYS A 161 22.94 0.05 -1.11
N GLY A 162 22.35 -0.74 -2.00
CA GLY A 162 23.11 -1.39 -3.08
C GLY A 162 22.45 -2.59 -3.75
N GLY A 163 21.19 -2.87 -3.44
CA GLY A 163 20.46 -3.92 -4.14
C GLY A 163 19.99 -3.51 -5.53
N SER A 164 19.29 -4.44 -6.18
CA SER A 164 18.76 -4.29 -7.53
C SER A 164 17.83 -3.09 -7.67
N ALA A 165 17.93 -2.41 -8.81
CA ALA A 165 17.05 -1.30 -9.14
C ALA A 165 15.59 -1.77 -9.25
N ALA A 166 14.66 -0.89 -8.86
CA ALA A 166 13.24 -1.12 -9.09
C ALA A 166 12.96 -1.28 -10.60
N PRO A 167 12.05 -2.19 -11.01
CA PRO A 167 11.58 -2.27 -12.39
C PRO A 167 11.07 -0.92 -12.90
N SER A 168 11.35 -0.62 -14.16
CA SER A 168 11.06 0.70 -14.75
C SER A 168 9.57 1.06 -14.73
N PHE A 169 8.68 0.07 -14.78
CA PHE A 169 7.22 0.28 -14.71
C PHE A 169 6.75 0.80 -13.35
N LEU A 170 7.51 0.62 -12.27
CA LEU A 170 7.22 1.22 -10.96
C LEU A 170 7.67 2.68 -10.86
N SER A 171 8.70 3.06 -11.63
CA SER A 171 9.23 4.43 -11.65
C SER A 171 8.53 5.35 -12.65
N ALA A 172 7.66 4.82 -13.52
CA ALA A 172 7.07 5.57 -14.62
C ALA A 172 5.89 6.48 -14.20
N SER A 173 5.13 6.09 -13.17
CA SER A 173 3.88 6.78 -12.80
C SER A 173 3.65 6.93 -11.29
N GLY A 174 4.51 6.36 -10.45
CA GLY A 174 4.29 6.31 -9.01
C GLY A 174 5.57 6.49 -8.21
N SER A 175 5.47 6.23 -6.91
CA SER A 175 6.57 6.37 -5.96
C SER A 175 7.01 5.03 -5.40
N VAL A 176 8.32 4.84 -5.29
CA VAL A 176 8.92 3.64 -4.70
C VAL A 176 9.73 4.08 -3.48
N VAL A 177 9.39 3.52 -2.34
CA VAL A 177 10.17 3.62 -1.10
C VAL A 177 10.67 2.23 -0.77
N CYS A 178 11.90 2.15 -0.27
CA CYS A 178 12.44 0.91 0.22
C CYS A 178 12.92 1.06 1.66
N ASP A 179 12.54 0.11 2.51
CA ASP A 179 12.96 0.05 3.90
C ASP A 179 13.26 -1.40 4.28
N SER A 180 14.44 -1.68 4.85
CA SER A 180 14.79 -3.04 5.22
C SER A 180 14.20 -3.49 6.54
N GLY A 181 13.77 -2.63 7.46
CA GLY A 181 13.24 -3.07 8.77
C GLY A 181 14.20 -3.90 9.66
N ASN A 182 15.45 -4.14 9.23
CA ASN A 182 16.42 -5.03 9.88
C ASN A 182 17.83 -4.43 9.82
N TYR A 183 18.55 -4.43 10.94
CA TYR A 183 19.93 -3.94 11.05
C TYR A 183 20.97 -5.07 11.18
N GLY A 184 20.53 -6.32 11.20
CA GLY A 184 21.38 -7.47 11.51
C GLY A 184 21.17 -8.63 10.56
N THR A 185 21.42 -9.83 11.07
CA THR A 185 21.27 -11.09 10.34
C THR A 185 19.80 -11.39 10.07
N ILE A 186 19.54 -11.91 8.88
CA ILE A 186 18.22 -12.42 8.46
C ILE A 186 17.73 -13.47 9.46
N SER A 187 16.47 -13.35 9.87
CA SER A 187 15.82 -14.24 10.84
C SER A 187 14.43 -14.65 10.35
N SER A 188 14.01 -15.88 10.61
CA SER A 188 12.63 -16.33 10.34
C SER A 188 11.58 -15.70 11.27
N ALA A 189 12.00 -14.89 12.25
CA ALA A 189 11.12 -14.14 13.13
C ALA A 189 10.73 -12.79 12.51
N TRP A 190 9.67 -12.18 13.04
CA TRP A 190 9.38 -10.77 12.76
C TRP A 190 10.50 -9.89 13.32
N GLU A 191 10.95 -8.94 12.52
CA GLU A 191 11.97 -7.99 12.93
C GLU A 191 11.38 -6.92 13.86
N PRO A 192 12.14 -6.41 14.85
CA PRO A 192 11.61 -5.50 15.87
C PRO A 192 11.44 -4.05 15.41
N ARG A 193 12.00 -3.66 14.25
CA ARG A 193 11.89 -2.29 13.75
C ARG A 193 10.66 -2.14 12.85
N GLU A 194 9.77 -1.26 13.29
CA GLU A 194 8.65 -0.78 12.46
C GLU A 194 9.19 0.00 11.25
N MET A 195 8.74 -0.38 10.06
CA MET A 195 8.91 0.37 8.83
C MET A 195 7.73 1.33 8.65
N GLN A 196 8.01 2.55 8.20
CA GLN A 196 6.98 3.55 7.96
C GLN A 196 7.21 4.25 6.62
N ALA A 197 6.15 4.45 5.85
CA ALA A 197 6.19 5.24 4.63
C ALA A 197 4.87 5.98 4.41
N SER A 198 4.95 7.11 3.71
CA SER A 198 3.79 7.88 3.26
C SER A 198 3.94 8.19 1.78
N PHE A 199 2.81 8.34 1.10
CA PHE A 199 2.77 8.66 -0.31
C PHE A 199 1.68 9.67 -0.63
N ASP A 200 1.92 10.43 -1.68
CA ASP A 200 1.05 11.47 -2.21
C ASP A 200 1.27 11.51 -3.72
N VAL A 201 0.33 10.96 -4.47
CA VAL A 201 0.48 10.66 -5.89
C VAL A 201 -0.66 11.29 -6.65
N ILE A 202 -0.33 12.03 -7.70
CA ILE A 202 -1.28 12.54 -8.69
C ILE A 202 -1.23 11.61 -9.91
N LEU A 203 -2.37 11.00 -10.23
CA LEU A 203 -2.55 10.14 -11.39
C LEU A 203 -2.47 10.96 -12.69
N ALA A 204 -2.02 10.32 -13.76
CA ALA A 204 -1.95 10.95 -15.08
C ALA A 204 -3.33 11.29 -15.68
N ALA A 205 -4.37 10.58 -15.23
CA ALA A 205 -5.76 10.81 -15.60
C ALA A 205 -6.66 10.55 -14.40
N GLU A 206 -7.78 11.26 -14.35
CA GLU A 206 -8.85 10.99 -13.39
C GLU A 206 -9.47 9.61 -13.63
N THR A 207 -9.84 8.92 -12.56
CA THR A 207 -10.45 7.59 -12.64
C THR A 207 -11.52 7.40 -11.56
N ASN A 208 -12.37 6.41 -11.76
CA ASN A 208 -13.31 5.86 -10.78
C ASN A 208 -13.01 4.37 -10.50
N ASP A 209 -11.83 3.89 -10.93
CA ASP A 209 -11.40 2.52 -10.72
C ASP A 209 -11.24 2.20 -9.23
N ASP A 210 -11.11 0.91 -8.93
CA ASP A 210 -10.82 0.44 -7.58
C ASP A 210 -9.33 0.63 -7.25
N VAL A 211 -9.04 0.86 -5.96
CA VAL A 211 -7.68 0.84 -5.43
C VAL A 211 -7.37 -0.59 -5.00
N GLU A 212 -6.25 -1.12 -5.49
CA GLU A 212 -5.76 -2.45 -5.15
C GLU A 212 -4.52 -2.34 -4.26
N VAL A 213 -4.51 -3.09 -3.17
CA VAL A 213 -3.37 -3.30 -2.29
C VAL A 213 -2.91 -4.74 -2.44
N ARG A 214 -1.63 -4.91 -2.76
CA ARG A 214 -1.01 -6.22 -2.92
C ARG A 214 0.14 -6.37 -1.95
N LEU A 215 0.20 -7.51 -1.28
CA LEU A 215 1.37 -7.95 -0.54
C LEU A 215 2.03 -9.03 -1.38
N LEU A 216 3.31 -8.86 -1.69
CA LEU A 216 4.06 -9.67 -2.64
C LEU A 216 5.36 -10.15 -1.99
N ALA A 217 5.74 -11.39 -2.28
CA ALA A 217 7.11 -11.89 -2.11
C ALA A 217 7.30 -13.13 -2.99
N ASP A 218 8.50 -13.39 -3.47
CA ASP A 218 8.76 -14.51 -4.39
C ASP A 218 8.81 -15.89 -3.71
N THR A 219 8.83 -15.96 -2.37
CA THR A 219 8.70 -17.23 -1.62
C THR A 219 7.50 -17.30 -0.65
N GLN A 220 7.46 -18.38 0.14
CA GLN A 220 6.42 -18.65 1.13
C GLN A 220 6.51 -17.68 2.33
N ALA A 221 5.36 -17.34 2.93
CA ALA A 221 5.22 -16.45 4.10
C ALA A 221 5.99 -16.90 5.38
N ALA A 222 6.48 -18.14 5.41
CA ALA A 222 7.37 -18.60 6.47
C ALA A 222 8.82 -18.08 6.33
N ASN A 223 9.23 -17.77 5.09
CA ASN A 223 10.59 -17.35 4.73
C ASN A 223 10.69 -15.87 4.36
N GLU A 224 9.65 -15.28 3.74
CA GLU A 224 9.59 -13.86 3.39
C GLU A 224 8.17 -13.38 3.60
N ASP A 225 7.99 -12.40 4.48
CA ASP A 225 6.70 -11.77 4.60
C ASP A 225 6.78 -10.31 5.04
N ILE A 226 5.74 -9.59 4.67
CA ILE A 226 5.47 -8.24 5.15
C ILE A 226 4.17 -8.27 5.95
N GLY A 227 4.23 -7.76 7.18
CA GLY A 227 3.08 -7.63 8.07
C GLY A 227 2.65 -6.18 8.17
N ILE A 228 1.47 -5.87 7.63
CA ILE A 228 0.86 -4.55 7.72
C ILE A 228 0.27 -4.36 9.12
N LEU A 229 0.87 -3.44 9.88
CA LEU A 229 0.34 -3.00 11.18
C LEU A 229 -0.77 -1.98 10.99
N ARG A 230 -0.56 -1.03 10.07
CA ARG A 230 -1.53 0.02 9.73
C ARG A 230 -1.39 0.39 8.26
N LEU A 231 -2.49 0.50 7.53
CA LEU A 231 -2.51 1.09 6.20
C LEU A 231 -3.72 2.01 6.06
N ILE A 232 -3.46 3.24 5.65
CA ILE A 232 -4.48 4.25 5.36
C ILE A 232 -4.30 4.67 3.91
N ILE A 233 -5.40 4.66 3.15
CA ILE A 233 -5.45 5.25 1.81
C ILE A 233 -6.68 6.14 1.70
N ASP A 234 -6.43 7.37 1.25
CA ASP A 234 -7.41 8.37 0.89
C ASP A 234 -7.31 8.70 -0.60
N ILE A 235 -8.47 8.88 -1.24
CA ILE A 235 -8.56 9.43 -2.58
C ILE A 235 -9.12 10.85 -2.53
N HIS A 236 -8.67 11.70 -3.45
CA HIS A 236 -9.09 13.09 -3.55
C HIS A 236 -9.69 13.33 -4.94
N GLU A 237 -10.88 13.89 -4.92
CA GLU A 237 -11.62 14.28 -6.10
C GLU A 237 -10.99 15.52 -6.74
N LEU A 238 -11.22 15.69 -8.04
CA LEU A 238 -11.03 17.00 -8.67
C LEU A 238 -12.25 17.86 -8.35
N GLU A 239 -12.00 19.07 -7.84
CA GLU A 239 -13.01 20.14 -7.76
C GLU A 239 -13.54 20.54 -9.15
#